data_AF-A0A925EXN6-F1
#
_entry.id   AF-A0A925EXN6-F1
#
_cell.length_a   1.000
_cell.length_b   1.000
_cell.length_c   1.000
_cell.angle_alpha   90.00
_cell.angle_beta   90.00
_cell.angle_gamma   90.00
#
_symmetry.space_group_name_H-M   'P 1'
#
loop_
_entity.id
_entity.type
_entity.pdbx_description
1 polymer ?
#
loop_
_entity_poly.entity_id
_entity_poly.type
_entity_poly.pdbx_seq_one_letter_code
_entity_poly.pdbx_strand_id
1 'polypeptide(L)'
;MDTSHLISWTNEDQCSLPPPIFSKQSYVEVAPDTRNHMGFFVSEATYTLIEETEAGWVYICVDDSEDGFPGRCHYVNPADIRFFKKQL
;
A
#
# COMPACT_ATOMS: atom_id res chain seq x y z
N MET A 1 -17.20 28.03 43.57
CA MET A 1 -16.27 28.33 42.46
C MET A 1 -15.39 27.09 42.32
N ASP A 2 -15.92 25.93 41.95
CA ASP A 2 -16.35 25.50 40.60
C ASP A 2 -15.32 25.79 39.51
N THR A 3 -14.56 24.77 39.09
CA THR A 3 -14.72 24.08 37.79
C THR A 3 -13.53 23.14 37.55
N SER A 4 -13.84 21.84 37.35
CA SER A 4 -13.37 20.98 36.23
C SER A 4 -11.85 20.78 36.02
N HIS A 5 -11.23 19.63 35.69
CA HIS A 5 -11.56 18.40 34.95
C HIS A 5 -10.57 17.31 35.46
N LEU A 6 -10.97 16.11 35.87
CA LEU A 6 -11.25 14.89 35.08
C LEU A 6 -10.14 14.41 34.11
N ILE A 7 -9.56 13.24 34.46
CA ILE A 7 -9.05 12.12 33.61
C ILE A 7 -7.73 12.41 32.85
N SER A 8 -6.55 11.91 33.26
CA SER A 8 -5.96 10.55 33.25
C SER A 8 -5.24 10.14 31.95
N TRP A 9 -4.04 9.56 32.14
CA TRP A 9 -3.11 8.94 31.18
C TRP A 9 -2.48 9.87 30.13
N THR A 10 -1.25 10.32 30.39
CA THR A 10 -0.31 10.75 29.35
C THR A 10 0.19 9.51 28.61
N ASN A 11 -0.50 9.10 27.55
CA ASN A 11 0.03 8.15 26.58
C ASN A 11 1.05 8.88 25.69
N GLU A 12 2.33 8.77 26.01
CA GLU A 12 3.47 9.30 25.24
C GLU A 12 3.87 8.42 24.03
N ASP A 13 2.98 7.59 23.48
CA ASP A 13 3.25 6.78 22.28
C ASP A 13 2.17 6.97 21.19
N GLN A 14 1.70 8.20 20.98
CA GLN A 14 1.05 8.53 19.72
C GLN A 14 2.12 8.78 18.66
N CYS A 15 2.49 7.71 17.94
CA CYS A 15 3.01 7.84 16.59
C CYS A 15 2.01 8.68 15.79
N SER A 16 2.26 9.97 15.69
CA SER A 16 1.69 10.83 14.66
C SER A 16 2.24 10.33 13.32
N LEU A 17 1.69 9.23 12.81
CA LEU A 17 1.82 8.92 11.41
C LEU A 17 1.26 10.13 10.67
N PRO A 18 2.02 10.78 9.78
CA PRO A 18 1.43 11.80 8.92
C PRO A 18 0.21 11.19 8.24
N PRO A 19 -0.89 11.95 8.06
CA PRO A 19 -2.02 11.44 7.28
C PRO A 19 -1.47 10.88 5.97
N PRO A 20 -1.87 9.67 5.53
CA PRO A 20 -1.37 9.11 4.29
C PRO A 20 -1.59 10.19 3.24
N ILE A 21 -0.48 10.67 2.67
CA ILE A 21 -0.51 11.60 1.57
C ILE A 21 -1.31 10.83 0.53
N PHE A 22 -2.59 11.16 0.36
CA PHE A 22 -3.45 10.69 -0.73
C PHE A 22 -2.93 11.31 -2.05
N SER A 23 -1.64 11.11 -2.30
CA SER A 23 -1.09 10.85 -3.60
C SER A 23 -2.02 9.82 -4.22
N LYS A 24 -2.55 10.18 -5.37
CA LYS A 24 -3.50 9.42 -6.17
C LYS A 24 -3.03 7.97 -6.31
N GLN A 25 -3.51 7.08 -5.43
CA GLN A 25 -3.18 5.67 -5.47
C GLN A 25 -3.74 5.07 -6.75
N SER A 26 -2.86 4.46 -7.54
CA SER A 26 -3.24 3.80 -8.78
C SER A 26 -3.32 2.30 -8.50
N TYR A 27 -4.51 1.72 -8.65
CA TYR A 27 -4.70 0.29 -8.45
C TYR A 27 -4.44 -0.47 -9.74
N VAL A 28 -3.76 -1.61 -9.59
CA VAL A 28 -3.41 -2.51 -10.69
C VAL A 28 -3.77 -3.95 -10.31
N GLU A 29 -4.15 -4.77 -11.29
CA GLU A 29 -4.15 -6.23 -11.13
C GLU A 29 -2.99 -6.80 -11.91
N VAL A 30 -2.45 -7.90 -11.40
CA VAL A 30 -1.44 -8.70 -12.09
C VAL A 30 -2.12 -9.72 -12.99
N ALA A 31 -1.54 -9.97 -14.16
CA ALA A 31 -2.00 -11.02 -15.05
C ALA A 31 -1.73 -12.42 -14.45
N PRO A 32 -2.48 -13.45 -14.88
CA PRO A 32 -2.12 -14.83 -14.56
C PRO A 32 -0.68 -15.14 -14.97
N ASP A 33 -0.03 -16.01 -14.20
CA ASP A 33 1.37 -16.43 -14.40
C ASP A 33 2.43 -15.30 -14.28
N THR A 34 2.05 -14.10 -13.81
CA THR A 34 3.00 -13.02 -13.53
C THR A 34 4.06 -13.49 -12.54
N ARG A 35 5.33 -13.22 -12.87
CA ARG A 35 6.46 -13.51 -11.99
C ARG A 35 7.12 -12.22 -11.54
N ASN A 36 7.56 -12.21 -10.29
CA ASN A 36 8.38 -11.13 -9.80
C ASN A 36 9.81 -11.23 -10.33
N HIS A 37 10.62 -10.20 -10.07
CA HIS A 37 12.04 -10.14 -10.45
C HIS A 37 12.88 -11.33 -9.95
N MET A 38 12.43 -12.06 -8.91
CA MET A 38 13.09 -13.25 -8.38
C MET A 38 12.61 -14.56 -9.05
N GLY A 39 11.67 -14.50 -9.98
CA GLY A 39 11.11 -15.65 -10.70
C GLY A 39 9.98 -16.38 -9.97
N PHE A 40 9.50 -15.87 -8.84
CA PHE A 40 8.35 -16.44 -8.12
C PHE A 40 7.04 -15.91 -8.68
N PHE A 41 6.02 -16.75 -8.68
CA PHE A 41 4.66 -16.33 -9.03
C PHE A 41 4.13 -15.29 -8.05
N VAL A 42 3.47 -14.27 -8.59
CA VAL A 42 2.74 -13.25 -7.84
C VAL A 42 1.27 -13.65 -7.81
N SER A 43 0.63 -13.50 -6.65
CA SER A 43 -0.79 -13.83 -6.50
C SER A 43 -1.67 -12.91 -7.35
N GLU A 44 -2.66 -13.48 -8.02
CA GLU A 44 -3.69 -12.72 -8.73
C GLU A 44 -4.57 -11.97 -7.71
N ALA A 45 -4.29 -10.68 -7.54
CA ALA A 45 -4.98 -9.78 -6.62
C ALA A 45 -4.89 -8.33 -7.11
N THR A 46 -5.60 -7.43 -6.44
CA THR A 46 -5.42 -5.98 -6.62
C THR A 46 -4.25 -5.50 -5.77
N TYR A 47 -3.39 -4.70 -6.38
CA TYR A 47 -2.24 -4.07 -5.75
C TYR A 47 -2.31 -2.55 -5.95
N THR A 48 -1.68 -1.82 -5.05
CA THR A 48 -1.35 -0.42 -5.24
C THR A 48 -0.02 -0.31 -5.97
N LEU A 49 -0.02 0.46 -7.06
CA LEU A 49 1.19 0.88 -7.75
C LEU A 49 1.91 1.94 -6.92
N ILE A 50 3.14 1.65 -6.52
CA ILE A 50 3.99 2.57 -5.78
C ILE A 50 4.85 3.40 -6.75
N GLU A 51 5.60 2.74 -7.64
CA GLU A 51 6.48 3.40 -8.60
C GLU A 51 6.83 2.52 -9.80
N GLU A 52 7.29 3.16 -10.88
CA GLU A 52 8.01 2.52 -11.97
C GLU A 52 9.48 2.92 -11.87
N THR A 53 10.35 1.94 -11.77
CA THR A 53 11.79 2.13 -11.60
C THR A 53 12.47 2.43 -12.94
N GLU A 54 13.59 3.16 -12.91
CA GLU A 54 14.40 3.42 -14.12
C GLU A 54 14.95 2.13 -14.77
N ALA A 55 14.99 1.03 -14.01
CA ALA A 55 15.38 -0.29 -14.50
C ALA A 55 14.27 -1.01 -15.30
N GLY A 56 13.10 -0.38 -15.48
CA GLY A 56 11.97 -0.93 -16.22
C GLY A 56 11.13 -1.93 -15.43
N TRP A 57 11.17 -1.88 -14.10
CA TRP A 57 10.33 -2.67 -13.20
C TRP A 57 9.26 -1.83 -12.54
N VAL A 58 8.11 -2.43 -12.30
CA VAL A 58 7.04 -1.79 -11.53
C VAL A 58 7.02 -2.34 -10.12
N TYR A 59 7.02 -1.44 -9.13
CA TYR A 59 6.91 -1.78 -7.72
C TYR A 59 5.46 -1.67 -7.25
N ILE A 60 4.89 -2.81 -6.87
CA ILE A 60 3.49 -2.94 -6.44
C ILE A 60 3.42 -3.52 -5.03
N CYS A 61 2.43 -3.09 -4.24
CA CYS A 61 2.19 -3.59 -2.89
C CYS A 61 0.72 -3.94 -2.70
N VAL A 62 0.44 -5.03 -1.96
CA VAL A 62 -0.91 -5.22 -1.42
C VAL A 62 -1.16 -4.08 -0.44
N ASP A 63 -2.39 -3.57 -0.37
CA ASP A 63 -2.75 -2.57 0.64
C ASP A 63 -2.40 -3.09 2.04
N ASP A 64 -1.97 -2.17 2.92
CA ASP A 64 -1.62 -2.52 4.29
C ASP A 64 -2.80 -3.25 4.95
N SER A 65 -2.51 -4.37 5.60
CA SER A 65 -3.51 -5.09 6.35
C SER A 65 -3.91 -4.26 7.58
N GLU A 66 -5.18 -4.32 7.96
CA GLU A 66 -5.74 -3.56 9.09
C GLU A 66 -5.05 -3.85 10.44
N ASP A 67 -4.22 -4.90 10.49
CA ASP A 67 -3.38 -5.30 11.62
C ASP A 67 -2.04 -4.53 11.72
N GLY A 68 -1.77 -3.59 10.81
CA GLY A 68 -0.62 -2.70 10.88
C GLY A 68 0.70 -3.31 10.38
N PHE A 69 0.66 -4.47 9.72
CA PHE A 69 1.83 -5.00 9.02
C PHE A 69 1.92 -4.44 7.60
N PRO A 70 3.12 -4.09 7.11
CA PRO A 70 3.28 -3.59 5.75
C PRO A 70 2.84 -4.66 4.75
N GLY A 71 2.04 -4.26 3.77
CA GLY A 71 1.60 -5.16 2.71
C GLY A 71 2.77 -5.80 1.97
N ARG A 72 2.54 -7.00 1.40
CA ARG A 72 3.57 -7.68 0.61
C ARG A 72 3.79 -6.94 -0.70
N CYS A 73 5.06 -6.63 -1.02
CA CYS A 73 5.42 -5.92 -2.24
C CYS A 73 6.24 -6.76 -3.22
N HIS A 74 6.12 -6.44 -4.51
CA HIS A 74 6.75 -7.15 -5.62
C HIS A 74 7.25 -6.18 -6.68
N TYR A 75 8.40 -6.50 -7.27
CA TYR A 75 8.84 -5.92 -8.54
C TYR A 75 8.35 -6.83 -9.67
N VAL A 76 7.51 -6.32 -10.55
CA VAL A 76 6.91 -7.06 -11.68
C VAL A 76 7.18 -6.36 -13.01
N ASN A 77 7.05 -7.11 -14.10
CA ASN A 77 7.16 -6.58 -15.45
C ASN A 77 5.97 -5.63 -15.73
N PRO A 78 6.19 -4.40 -16.23
CA PRO A 78 5.12 -3.47 -16.59
C PRO A 78 4.11 -4.03 -17.61
N ALA A 79 4.52 -4.99 -18.45
CA ALA A 79 3.63 -5.63 -19.41
C ALA A 79 2.61 -6.58 -18.76
N ASP A 80 2.88 -7.02 -17.53
CA ASP A 80 2.09 -8.03 -16.82
C ASP A 80 1.06 -7.42 -15.87
N ILE A 81 0.91 -6.09 -15.84
CA ILE A 81 -0.06 -5.38 -14.99
C ILE A 81 -1.16 -4.68 -15.80
N ARG A 82 -2.33 -4.54 -15.20
CA ARG A 82 -3.48 -3.85 -15.79
C ARG A 82 -4.01 -2.79 -14.83
N PHE A 83 -4.13 -1.56 -15.31
CA PHE A 83 -4.68 -0.45 -14.52
C PHE A 83 -6.19 -0.53 -14.41
N PHE A 84 -6.72 -0.38 -13.19
CA PHE A 84 -8.15 -0.21 -12.96
C PHE A 84 -8.46 1.25 -12.74
N LYS A 85 -9.29 1.81 -13.62
CA LYS A 85 -10.00 3.04 -13.28
C LYS A 85 -11.17 2.61 -12.41
N LYS A 86 -11.14 2.90 -11.10
CA LYS A 86 -12.38 2.91 -10.31
C LYS A 86 -13.30 3.95 -10.94
N GLN A 87 -14.30 3.50 -11.69
CA GLN A 87 -15.38 4.35 -12.17
C GLN A 87 -16.22 4.68 -10.94
N LEU A 88 -16.15 5.93 -10.49
CA LEU A 88 -17.03 6.49 -9.47
C LEU A 88 -18.46 6.61 -10.00
#